data_AF-A0A353HCY1-F1
#
_entry.id   AF-A0A353HCY1-F1
#
_cell.length_a   1.000
_cell.length_b   1.000
_cell.length_c   1.000
_cell.angle_alpha   90.00
_cell.angle_beta   90.00
_cell.angle_gamma   90.00
#
_symmetry.space_group_name_H-M   'P 1'
#
loop_
_entity.id
_entity.type
_entity.pdbx_description
1 polymer ?
#
loop_
_entity_poly.entity_id
_entity_poly.type
_entity_poly.pdbx_seq_one_letter_code
_entity_poly.pdbx_strand_id
1 'polypeptide(L)'
;QRYKGLGEMNPEQLWETTMNPKTRVLMQVSIDDKVLNERLISTLMGEGAQERKAYILEYANFNKEDTYFDKVNNARSDTSGRN
;
A
#
# COMPACT_ATOMS: atom_id res chain seq x y z
N GLN A 1 -15.51 -4.80 -11.55
CA GLN A 1 -15.66 -3.43 -11.03
C GLN A 1 -14.33 -2.95 -10.46
N ARG A 2 -13.93 -1.69 -10.70
CA ARG A 2 -12.76 -1.06 -10.07
C ARG A 2 -13.22 -0.13 -8.97
N TYR A 3 -12.87 -0.44 -7.72
CA TYR A 3 -13.17 0.42 -6.58
C TYR A 3 -12.13 1.53 -6.46
N LYS A 4 -12.57 2.78 -6.31
CA LYS A 4 -11.69 3.94 -6.05
C LYS A 4 -11.51 4.23 -4.58
N GLY A 5 -12.35 3.65 -3.72
CA GLY A 5 -12.25 3.73 -2.28
C GLY A 5 -13.13 2.68 -1.60
N LEU A 6 -12.96 2.53 -0.29
CA LEU A 6 -13.73 1.55 0.51
C LEU A 6 -15.22 1.88 0.58
N GLY A 7 -15.60 3.16 0.46
CA GLY A 7 -17.01 3.59 0.47
C GLY A 7 -17.82 3.18 -0.75
N GLU A 8 -17.17 2.71 -1.82
CA GLU A 8 -17.84 2.16 -3.01
C GLU A 8 -18.18 0.67 -2.87
N MET A 9 -17.79 0.04 -1.75
CA MET A 9 -18.01 -1.38 -1.48
C MET A 9 -19.22 -1.57 -0.58
N ASN A 10 -20.03 -2.57 -0.90
CA ASN A 10 -21.14 -2.99 -0.04
C ASN A 10 -20.60 -3.73 1.21
N PRO A 11 -21.33 -3.75 2.34
CA PRO A 11 -20.88 -4.40 3.58
C PRO A 11 -20.42 -5.85 3.41
N GLU A 12 -21.11 -6.64 2.59
CA GLU A 12 -20.75 -8.04 2.30
C GLU A 12 -19.39 -8.14 1.57
N GLN A 13 -19.12 -7.22 0.64
CA GLN A 13 -17.86 -7.18 -0.10
C GLN A 13 -16.70 -6.80 0.82
N LEU A 14 -16.91 -5.83 1.73
CA LEU A 14 -15.91 -5.46 2.73
C LEU A 14 -15.60 -6.63 3.67
N TRP A 15 -16.63 -7.34 4.13
CA TRP A 15 -16.45 -8.50 5.01
C TRP A 15 -15.60 -9.58 4.34
N GLU A 16 -15.97 -10.01 3.13
CA GLU A 16 -15.28 -11.09 2.45
C GLU A 16 -13.85 -10.75 2.02
N THR A 17 -13.55 -9.47 1.76
CA THR A 17 -12.24 -9.08 1.23
C THR A 17 -11.26 -8.56 2.29
N THR A 18 -11.74 -7.80 3.27
CA THR A 18 -10.85 -7.06 4.19
C THR A 18 -11.03 -7.43 5.66
N MET A 19 -12.21 -7.92 6.08
CA MET A 19 -12.48 -8.13 7.51
C MET A 19 -12.45 -9.60 7.95
N ASN A 20 -12.88 -10.54 7.09
CA ASN A 20 -12.93 -11.96 7.41
C ASN A 20 -11.51 -12.51 7.70
N PRO A 21 -11.22 -13.04 8.90
CA PRO A 21 -9.88 -13.52 9.26
C PRO A 21 -9.31 -14.61 8.35
N LYS A 22 -10.18 -15.35 7.64
CA LYS A 22 -9.76 -16.43 6.74
C LYS A 22 -9.29 -15.94 5.37
N THR A 23 -9.78 -14.78 4.92
CA THR A 23 -9.55 -14.25 3.56
C THR A 23 -8.84 -12.91 3.54
N ARG A 24 -8.83 -12.17 4.65
CA ARG A 24 -8.20 -10.86 4.75
C ARG A 24 -6.68 -10.94 4.59
N VAL A 25 -6.13 -9.89 4.00
CA VAL A 25 -4.68 -9.69 3.89
C VAL A 25 -4.29 -8.55 4.84
N LEU A 26 -3.48 -8.87 5.85
CA LEU A 26 -2.94 -7.89 6.79
C LEU A 26 -1.43 -7.81 6.66
N MET A 27 -0.88 -6.62 6.86
CA MET A 27 0.55 -6.38 6.97
C MET A 27 0.87 -5.92 8.39
N GLN A 28 1.71 -6.66 9.10
CA GLN A 28 2.19 -6.26 10.41
C GLN A 28 3.34 -5.26 10.24
N VAL A 29 3.26 -4.11 10.90
CA VAL A 29 4.30 -3.07 10.88
C VAL A 29 5.25 -3.29 12.05
N SER A 30 6.55 -3.38 11.78
CA SER A 30 7.63 -3.43 12.77
C SER A 30 8.47 -2.15 12.75
N ILE A 31 9.22 -1.90 13.83
CA ILE A 31 10.17 -0.79 13.93
C ILE A 31 11.56 -1.41 13.98
N ASP A 32 12.31 -1.27 12.89
CA ASP A 32 13.63 -1.89 12.77
C ASP A 32 14.74 -0.98 13.37
N ASP A 33 14.83 0.27 12.91
CA ASP A 33 15.75 1.27 13.43
C ASP A 33 14.99 2.49 13.95
N LYS A 34 15.02 2.71 15.27
CA LYS A 34 14.32 3.82 15.92
C LYS A 34 14.86 5.19 15.50
N VAL A 35 16.17 5.33 15.39
CA VAL A 35 16.82 6.62 15.11
C VAL A 35 16.54 7.06 13.68
N LEU A 36 16.64 6.13 12.73
CA LEU A 36 16.32 6.41 11.34
C LEU A 36 14.82 6.74 11.17
N ASN A 37 13.94 5.98 11.82
CA ASN A 37 12.50 6.19 11.75
C ASN A 37 12.09 7.55 12.33
N GLU A 38 12.65 7.97 13.46
CA GLU A 38 12.40 9.29 14.05
C GLU A 38 12.80 10.43 13.10
N ARG A 39 13.96 10.31 12.45
CA ARG A 39 14.40 11.29 11.44
C ARG A 39 13.44 11.36 10.26
N LEU A 40 13.05 10.22 9.71
CA LEU A 40 12.09 10.14 8.59
C LEU A 40 10.73 10.74 8.97
N ILE A 41 10.22 10.43 10.16
CA ILE A 41 8.96 10.99 10.66
C ILE A 41 9.08 12.51 10.77
N SER A 42 10.16 13.03 11.34
CA SER A 42 10.38 14.46 11.47
C SER A 42 10.48 15.16 10.10
N THR A 43 11.22 14.60 9.14
CA THR A 43 11.34 15.17 7.79
C THR A 43 10.01 15.16 7.03
N LEU A 44 9.22 14.10 7.15
CA LEU A 44 7.97 13.94 6.39
C LEU A 44 6.76 14.62 7.03
N MET A 45 6.71 14.68 8.36
CA MET A 45 5.54 15.13 9.14
C MET A 45 5.82 16.39 9.96
N GLY A 46 7.06 16.82 10.09
CA GLY A 46 7.45 18.04 10.81
C GLY A 46 7.13 19.32 10.05
N GLU A 47 7.46 20.47 10.65
CA GLU A 47 7.08 21.79 10.14
C GLU A 47 7.90 22.24 8.92
N GLY A 48 9.06 21.62 8.68
CA GLY A 48 9.99 21.96 7.61
C GLY A 48 9.47 21.59 6.21
N ALA A 49 8.72 22.48 5.57
CA ALA A 49 8.19 22.26 4.23
C ALA A 49 9.29 22.06 3.15
N GLN A 50 10.41 22.77 3.28
CA GLN A 50 11.53 22.69 2.33
C GLN A 50 12.25 21.35 2.39
N GLU A 51 12.47 20.81 3.60
CA GLU A 51 13.11 19.50 3.80
C GLU A 51 12.26 18.39 3.21
N ARG A 52 10.94 18.45 3.45
CA ARG A 52 9.99 17.51 2.86
C ARG A 52 10.00 17.56 1.33
N LYS A 53 10.05 18.76 0.74
CA LYS A 53 10.11 18.93 -0.71
C LYS A 53 11.40 18.36 -1.30
N ALA A 54 12.55 18.63 -0.67
CA ALA A 54 13.84 18.08 -1.09
C ALA A 54 13.81 16.54 -1.05
N TYR A 55 13.30 15.96 0.04
CA TYR A 55 13.15 14.51 0.18
C TYR A 55 12.29 13.91 -0.93
N ILE A 56 11.12 14.49 -1.23
CA ILE A 56 10.24 13.97 -2.30
C ILE A 56 10.94 14.05 -3.66
N LEU A 57 11.64 15.15 -3.97
CA LEU A 57 12.33 15.29 -5.26
C LEU A 57 13.48 14.29 -5.43
N GLU A 58 14.16 13.94 -4.34
CA GLU A 58 15.27 13.00 -4.35
C GLU A 58 14.80 11.54 -4.52
N TYR A 59 13.73 11.14 -3.81
CA TYR A 59 13.33 9.73 -3.71
C TYR A 59 12.10 9.35 -4.56
N ALA A 60 11.32 10.31 -5.07
CA ALA A 60 10.16 9.99 -5.89
C ALA A 60 10.56 9.73 -7.36
N ASN A 61 10.25 8.53 -7.84
CA ASN A 61 10.32 8.25 -9.27
C ASN A 61 9.00 8.64 -9.95
N PHE A 62 8.99 9.80 -10.60
CA PHE A 62 7.83 10.32 -11.33
C PHE A 62 7.48 9.54 -12.61
N ASN A 63 8.38 8.67 -13.08
CA ASN A 63 8.19 7.85 -14.28
C ASN A 63 7.87 6.39 -13.95
N LYS A 64 7.54 6.08 -12.69
CA LYS A 64 7.26 4.69 -12.29
C LYS A 64 5.95 4.21 -12.94
N GLU A 65 6.05 3.22 -13.81
CA GLU A 65 4.90 2.55 -14.40
C GLU A 65 4.11 1.78 -13.32
N ASP A 66 2.77 1.97 -13.32
CA ASP A 66 1.86 1.29 -12.39
C ASP A 66 1.65 -0.17 -12.84
N THR A 67 2.53 -1.05 -12.38
CA THR A 67 2.49 -2.51 -12.64
C THR A 67 1.63 -3.29 -11.64
N TYR A 68 0.88 -2.61 -10.77
CA TYR A 68 0.11 -3.29 -9.72
C TYR A 68 -0.93 -4.24 -10.30
N PHE A 69 -1.67 -3.80 -11.32
CA PHE A 69 -2.73 -4.59 -11.92
C PHE A 69 -2.20 -5.81 -12.70
N ASP A 70 -1.04 -5.69 -13.34
CA ASP A 70 -0.40 -6.80 -14.05
C ASP A 70 -0.02 -7.93 -13.10
N LYS A 71 0.54 -7.58 -11.93
CA LYS A 71 0.91 -8.54 -10.89
C LYS A 71 -0.30 -9.26 -10.29
N VAL A 72 -1.38 -8.53 -10.02
CA VAL A 72 -2.60 -9.09 -9.42
C VAL A 72 -3.31 -10.04 -10.39
N ASN A 73 -3.33 -9.73 -11.69
CA ASN A 73 -3.97 -10.59 -12.68
C ASN A 73 -3.18 -11.90 -12.89
N ASN A 74 -1.85 -11.83 -12.91
CA ASN A 74 -1.00 -13.02 -13.03
C ASN A 74 -1.09 -13.94 -11.80
N ALA A 75 -1.19 -13.38 -10.59
CA ALA A 75 -1.34 -14.15 -9.36
C ALA A 75 -2.68 -14.89 -9.25
N ARG A 76 -3.74 -14.42 -9.94
CA ARG A 76 -5.06 -15.06 -9.96
C ARG A 76 -5.20 -16.15 -11.04
N SER A 77 -4.43 -16.07 -12.13
CA SER A 77 -4.41 -17.13 -13.16
C SER A 77 -3.74 -18.41 -12.67
N ASP A 78 -2.76 -18.30 -11.77
CA ASP A 78 -2.00 -19.46 -11.25
C ASP A 78 -2.82 -20.36 -10.31
N THR A 79 -3.94 -19.87 -9.75
CA THR A 79 -4.81 -20.64 -8.86
C THR A 79 -5.90 -21.44 -9.58
N SER A 80 -6.14 -21.21 -10.88
CA SER A 80 -7.14 -21.95 -11.66
C SER A 80 -6.60 -23.22 -12.34
N GLY A 81 -5.33 -23.56 -12.12
CA GLY A 81 -4.65 -24.74 -12.70
C GLY A 81 -4.43 -25.92 -11.75
N ARG A 82 -5.02 -25.91 -10.54
CA ARG A 82 -5.02 -27.07 -9.64
C ARG A 82 -6.45 -27.59 -9.45
N ASN A 83 -6.90 -28.36 -10.43
CA ASN A 83 -7.84 -29.46 -10.27
C ASN A 83 -7.59 -30.46 -11.39
#